data_AF-A0A7W9ZWV2-F1
#
_entry.id   AF-A0A7W9ZWV2-F1
#
_cell.length_a   1.000
_cell.length_b   1.000
_cell.length_c   1.000
_cell.angle_alpha   90.00
_cell.angle_beta   90.00
_cell.angle_gamma   90.00
#
_symmetry.space_group_name_H-M   'P 1'
#
loop_
_entity.id
_entity.type
_entity.pdbx_description
1 polymer ?
#
loop_
_entity_poly.entity_id
_entity_poly.type
_entity_poly.pdbx_seq_one_letter_code
_entity_poly.pdbx_strand_id
1 'polypeptide(L)'
;MSEYQYYEFQAIDRPLNDADRRALRDLSTRARITSTSFTNSYEWGDFKGEPVDLMERWFDMHLYLANWGTRRLMIRFPKRLIDEQRLDGFLGAVDGVELRESGENLILDILPEEPEPDDDDWDDDGSGWLATLTPLREDVLRGDLRLFYLLWLMAVQAEAVGPEVVAPLAGIGPMNDALEAFAQFFCLDADLVAAAAERPAETASDRAMASDAVQRFAAALPDSEKTMILTRLIEGDPHMARELRQRALSLSAAAAATANPAPTVAELQARAGAIRDMRRRKEEERLAAERKRKEAEEARARRTRLNAIIEQGDSIWPEIEFEIERRKASGYDRAASLLMDLKTIAAKNGDTADFTRRLHSIFERHAQKERFIARLNAFGWSGAL
;
A
#
# COMPACT_ATOMS: atom_id res chain seq x y z
N MET A 1 15.89 -16.35 -0.36
CA MET A 1 16.16 -15.06 -1.01
C MET A 1 17.49 -14.52 -0.49
N SER A 2 18.25 -13.76 -1.27
CA SER A 2 19.43 -13.04 -0.75
C SER A 2 18.97 -11.97 0.23
N GLU A 3 19.74 -11.72 1.29
CA GLU A 3 19.49 -10.62 2.23
C GLU A 3 19.46 -9.29 1.46
N TYR A 4 18.48 -8.43 1.72
CA TYR A 4 18.44 -7.07 1.18
C TYR A 4 18.07 -6.09 2.29
N GLN A 5 18.85 -5.02 2.40
CA GLN A 5 18.64 -3.94 3.34
C GLN A 5 18.77 -2.59 2.64
N TYR A 6 17.85 -1.68 2.94
CA TYR A 6 17.83 -0.32 2.43
C TYR A 6 17.90 0.67 3.59
N TYR A 7 18.79 1.66 3.47
CA TYR A 7 18.96 2.75 4.42
C TYR A 7 18.84 4.08 3.69
N GLU A 8 17.99 4.96 4.19
CA GLU A 8 17.86 6.33 3.70
C GLU A 8 17.80 7.30 4.86
N PHE A 9 18.55 8.41 4.76
CA PHE A 9 18.55 9.50 5.71
C PHE A 9 18.40 10.82 4.96
N GLN A 10 17.68 11.77 5.56
CA GLN A 10 17.46 13.09 5.00
C GLN A 10 17.69 14.19 6.03
N ALA A 11 18.43 15.23 5.63
CA ALA A 11 18.67 16.44 6.40
C ALA A 11 17.78 17.56 5.83
N ILE A 12 16.98 18.16 6.70
CA ILE A 12 15.94 19.15 6.38
C ILE A 12 16.32 20.51 6.98
N ASP A 13 16.62 20.55 8.28
CA ASP A 13 16.84 21.82 8.98
C ASP A 13 18.21 22.43 8.67
N ARG A 14 19.22 21.57 8.50
CA ARG A 14 20.60 21.99 8.20
C ARG A 14 21.22 21.09 7.11
N PRO A 15 21.53 21.63 5.92
CA PRO A 15 22.28 20.90 4.92
C PRO A 15 23.66 20.44 5.45
N LEU A 16 24.09 19.27 5.00
CA LEU A 16 25.39 18.68 5.32
C LEU A 16 26.50 19.49 4.67
N ASN A 17 27.45 19.94 5.48
CA ASN A 17 28.65 20.62 4.99
C ASN A 17 29.72 19.62 4.51
N ASP A 18 30.84 20.11 3.98
CA ASP A 18 31.92 19.26 3.46
C ASP A 18 32.57 18.37 4.52
N ALA A 19 32.65 18.82 5.78
CA ALA A 19 33.17 18.02 6.87
C ALA A 19 32.20 16.90 7.25
N ASP A 20 30.90 17.20 7.33
CA ASP A 20 29.84 16.22 7.58
C ASP A 20 29.85 15.11 6.52
N ARG A 21 29.91 15.50 5.23
CA ARG A 21 29.95 14.54 4.11
C ARG A 21 31.19 13.66 4.10
N ARG A 22 32.34 14.17 4.56
CA ARG A 22 33.56 13.36 4.73
C ARG A 22 33.40 12.35 5.86
N ALA A 23 32.91 12.77 7.02
CA ALA A 23 32.65 11.86 8.14
C ALA A 23 31.68 10.74 7.77
N LEU A 24 30.61 11.04 7.03
CA LEU A 24 29.67 10.04 6.53
C LEU A 24 30.30 9.10 5.49
N ARG A 25 31.22 9.60 4.66
CA ARG A 25 31.95 8.78 3.68
C ARG A 25 32.89 7.77 4.36
N ASP A 26 33.42 8.10 5.53
CA ASP A 26 34.24 7.19 6.33
C ASP A 26 33.41 6.02 6.91
N LEU A 27 32.11 6.23 7.14
CA LEU A 27 31.17 5.19 7.60
C LEU A 27 30.68 4.27 6.48
N SER A 28 30.46 4.81 5.28
CA SER A 28 30.08 4.02 4.10
C SER A 28 30.74 4.53 2.83
N THR A 29 31.54 3.66 2.22
CA THR A 29 32.18 3.92 0.93
C THR A 29 31.18 3.83 -0.23
N ARG A 30 30.14 2.99 -0.10
CA ARG A 30 29.14 2.72 -1.14
C ARG A 30 27.97 3.70 -1.14
N ALA A 31 27.72 4.37 -0.02
CA ALA A 31 26.57 5.27 0.09
C ALA A 31 26.61 6.42 -0.93
N ARG A 32 25.44 6.75 -1.45
CA ARG A 32 25.22 8.00 -2.17
C ARG A 32 24.98 9.09 -1.12
N ILE A 33 25.85 10.12 -1.12
CA ILE A 33 25.82 11.20 -0.13
C ILE A 33 25.68 12.52 -0.88
N THR A 34 24.67 13.31 -0.51
CA THR A 34 24.43 14.66 -1.04
C THR A 34 24.51 15.69 0.10
N SER A 35 24.17 16.95 -0.17
CA SER A 35 24.06 17.96 0.89
C SER A 35 22.82 17.75 1.78
N THR A 36 21.88 16.89 1.41
CA THR A 36 20.62 16.70 2.14
C THR A 36 20.23 15.24 2.32
N SER A 37 21.04 14.29 1.83
CA SER A 37 20.71 12.87 1.93
C SER A 37 21.91 11.96 2.04
N PHE A 38 21.69 10.81 2.66
CA PHE A 38 22.56 9.64 2.65
C PHE A 38 21.69 8.43 2.32
N THR A 39 22.03 7.71 1.26
CA THR A 39 21.27 6.52 0.82
C THR A 39 22.23 5.38 0.56
N ASN A 40 21.87 4.17 0.99
CA ASN A 40 22.69 2.99 0.82
C ASN A 40 21.84 1.72 0.81
N SER A 41 22.28 0.70 0.09
CA SER A 41 21.67 -0.63 0.13
C SER A 41 22.73 -1.72 0.24
N TYR A 42 22.36 -2.83 0.87
CA TYR A 42 23.23 -3.98 1.11
C TYR A 42 22.54 -5.28 0.68
N GLU A 43 23.27 -6.12 -0.04
CA GLU A 43 22.86 -7.49 -0.38
C GLU A 43 23.57 -8.55 0.48
N TRP A 44 24.63 -8.13 1.20
CA TRP A 44 25.44 -8.95 2.09
C TRP A 44 26.11 -8.07 3.15
N GLY A 45 25.95 -8.41 4.42
CA GLY A 45 26.47 -7.63 5.55
C GLY A 45 25.56 -6.46 5.91
N ASP A 46 26.07 -5.58 6.78
CA ASP A 46 25.26 -4.56 7.44
C ASP A 46 25.92 -3.17 7.41
N PHE A 47 25.11 -2.12 7.58
CA PHE A 47 25.61 -0.77 7.79
C PHE A 47 26.35 -0.68 9.13
N LYS A 48 27.59 -0.17 9.09
CA LYS A 48 28.45 -0.09 10.28
C LYS A 48 28.17 1.12 11.18
N GLY A 49 27.32 2.04 10.75
CA GLY A 49 26.95 3.21 11.54
C GLY A 49 25.68 2.94 12.33
N GLU A 50 25.58 3.52 13.51
CA GLU A 50 24.36 3.47 14.31
C GLU A 50 23.35 4.52 13.83
N PRO A 51 22.14 4.14 13.37
CA PRO A 51 21.17 5.10 12.85
C PRO A 51 20.81 6.20 13.85
N VAL A 52 20.76 5.87 15.14
CA VAL A 52 20.49 6.82 16.23
C VAL A 52 21.55 7.92 16.24
N ASP A 53 22.84 7.57 16.29
CA ASP A 53 23.95 8.54 16.28
C ASP A 53 23.90 9.47 15.05
N LEU A 54 23.48 8.94 13.90
CA LEU A 54 23.35 9.70 12.66
C LEU A 54 22.19 10.71 12.74
N MET A 55 21.05 10.29 13.31
CA MET A 55 19.91 11.17 13.54
C MET A 55 20.23 12.28 14.55
N GLU A 56 20.97 11.99 15.61
CA GLU A 56 21.36 13.00 16.60
C GLU A 56 22.28 14.08 16.00
N ARG A 57 23.15 13.71 15.07
CA ARG A 57 24.22 14.59 14.58
C ARG A 57 23.88 15.34 13.29
N TRP A 58 23.18 14.68 12.36
CA TRP A 58 23.14 15.15 10.98
C TRP A 58 21.76 15.15 10.34
N PHE A 59 20.86 14.23 10.71
CA PHE A 59 19.64 13.96 9.95
C PHE A 59 18.36 14.27 10.72
N ASP A 60 17.30 14.53 9.95
CA ASP A 60 15.96 14.85 10.46
C ASP A 60 14.96 13.70 10.26
N MET A 61 15.25 12.84 9.29
CA MET A 61 14.41 11.73 8.87
C MET A 61 15.31 10.53 8.55
N HIS A 62 14.91 9.34 8.95
CA HIS A 62 15.56 8.09 8.57
C HIS A 62 14.53 7.01 8.28
N LEU A 63 14.74 6.24 7.22
CA LEU A 63 14.00 5.03 6.93
C LEU A 63 14.95 3.85 6.73
N TYR A 64 14.54 2.71 7.26
CA TYR A 64 15.16 1.42 7.02
C TYR A 64 14.10 0.40 6.62
N LEU A 65 14.43 -0.42 5.63
CA LEU A 65 13.62 -1.54 5.15
C LEU A 65 14.53 -2.73 4.90
N ALA A 66 14.12 -3.91 5.37
CA ALA A 66 14.73 -5.16 5.00
C ALA A 66 13.72 -6.11 4.35
N ASN A 67 14.18 -6.94 3.42
CA ASN A 67 13.33 -7.90 2.71
C ASN A 67 12.88 -9.11 3.55
N TRP A 68 13.29 -9.17 4.82
CA TRP A 68 12.74 -10.09 5.83
C TRP A 68 11.70 -9.41 6.73
N GLY A 69 11.33 -8.16 6.44
CA GLY A 69 10.18 -7.49 7.05
C GLY A 69 10.45 -6.46 8.13
N THR A 70 11.70 -6.30 8.56
CA THR A 70 12.03 -5.20 9.47
C THR A 70 11.84 -3.86 8.78
N ARG A 71 11.08 -2.96 9.43
CA ARG A 71 10.81 -1.60 8.96
C ARG A 71 11.04 -0.61 10.08
N ARG A 72 11.76 0.47 9.77
CA ARG A 72 12.02 1.54 10.73
C ARG A 72 11.76 2.90 10.12
N LEU A 73 11.17 3.80 10.90
CA LEU A 73 11.09 5.22 10.60
C LEU A 73 11.55 6.01 11.82
N MET A 74 12.49 6.94 11.64
CA MET A 74 12.86 7.89 12.66
C MET A 74 12.59 9.32 12.20
N ILE A 75 12.02 10.14 13.08
CA ILE A 75 11.71 11.55 12.81
C ILE A 75 12.24 12.40 13.96
N ARG A 76 13.07 13.39 13.64
CA ARG A 76 13.62 14.36 14.61
C ARG A 76 12.86 15.68 14.54
N PHE A 77 12.49 16.17 15.71
CA PHE A 77 11.77 17.43 15.92
C PHE A 77 12.56 18.34 16.86
N PRO A 78 12.47 19.68 16.72
CA PRO A 78 12.87 20.59 17.79
C PRO A 78 11.96 20.40 19.01
N LYS A 79 12.53 20.05 20.17
CA LYS A 79 11.78 19.66 21.38
C LYS A 79 10.74 20.71 21.79
N ARG A 80 11.11 21.99 21.73
CA ARG A 80 10.24 23.14 22.08
C ARG A 80 8.93 23.25 21.28
N LEU A 81 8.80 22.54 20.15
CA LEU A 81 7.62 22.58 19.27
C LEU A 81 6.68 21.39 19.49
N ILE A 82 7.08 20.44 20.35
CA ILE A 82 6.32 19.24 20.65
C ILE A 82 5.79 19.36 22.07
N ASP A 83 4.47 19.20 22.21
CA ASP A 83 3.80 19.10 23.50
C ASP A 83 3.70 17.62 23.88
N GLU A 84 4.73 17.12 24.59
CA GLU A 84 4.85 15.70 24.94
C GLU A 84 3.64 15.18 25.73
N GLN A 85 3.00 16.03 26.57
CA GLN A 85 1.80 15.65 27.32
C GLN A 85 0.62 15.28 26.42
N ARG A 86 0.57 15.82 25.20
CA ARG A 86 -0.47 15.46 24.22
C ARG A 86 -0.17 14.12 23.54
N LEU A 87 1.05 13.61 23.63
CA LEU A 87 1.48 12.36 23.02
C LEU A 87 1.26 11.14 23.95
N ASP A 88 1.21 11.37 25.27
CA ASP A 88 1.03 10.31 26.29
C ASP A 88 -0.18 9.41 25.99
N GLY A 89 -1.29 10.00 25.55
CA GLY A 89 -2.53 9.28 25.22
C GLY A 89 -2.44 8.38 23.98
N PHE A 90 -1.38 8.50 23.19
CA PHE A 90 -1.18 7.71 21.97
C PHE A 90 -0.13 6.63 22.15
N LEU A 91 0.99 6.96 22.82
CA LEU A 91 2.21 6.14 22.78
C LEU A 91 2.28 5.07 23.89
N GLY A 92 1.50 5.19 24.96
CA GLY A 92 1.67 4.37 26.16
C GLY A 92 1.49 2.85 26.00
N ALA A 93 0.88 2.39 24.90
CA ALA A 93 0.64 0.97 24.61
C ALA A 93 1.26 0.50 23.29
N VAL A 94 2.10 1.33 22.65
CA VAL A 94 2.66 1.02 21.32
C VAL A 94 4.05 0.42 21.49
N ASP A 95 4.15 -0.89 21.31
CA ASP A 95 5.44 -1.59 21.30
C ASP A 95 6.28 -1.17 20.07
N GLY A 96 7.59 -1.11 20.27
CA GLY A 96 8.53 -0.71 19.22
C GLY A 96 8.51 0.78 18.86
N VAL A 97 7.85 1.63 19.64
CA VAL A 97 7.88 3.09 19.45
C VAL A 97 8.53 3.76 20.66
N GLU A 98 9.57 4.54 20.40
CA GLU A 98 10.30 5.26 21.43
C GLU A 98 10.42 6.75 21.10
N LEU A 99 10.31 7.58 22.13
CA LEU A 99 10.51 9.02 22.05
C LEU A 99 11.73 9.38 22.89
N ARG A 100 12.82 9.81 22.23
CA ARG A 100 14.12 10.04 22.87
C ARG A 100 14.49 11.51 22.83
N GLU A 101 14.99 12.04 23.94
CA GLU A 101 15.56 13.38 23.97
C GLU A 101 17.01 13.37 23.48
N SER A 102 17.36 14.31 22.60
CA SER A 102 18.72 14.52 22.12
C SER A 102 19.03 16.02 22.05
N GLY A 103 19.57 16.54 23.17
CA GLY A 103 19.82 17.97 23.35
C GLY A 103 18.52 18.78 23.26
N GLU A 104 18.47 19.74 22.32
CA GLU A 104 17.28 20.57 22.03
C GLU A 104 16.26 19.89 21.10
N ASN A 105 16.46 18.60 20.80
CA ASN A 105 15.63 17.83 19.89
C ASN A 105 14.96 16.64 20.57
N LEU A 106 13.91 16.17 19.92
CA LEU A 106 13.17 14.97 20.26
C LEU A 106 13.17 14.06 19.03
N ILE A 107 13.49 12.78 19.21
CA ILE A 107 13.54 11.80 18.13
C ILE A 107 12.47 10.75 18.40
N LEU A 108 11.49 10.67 17.51
CA LEU A 108 10.53 9.58 17.43
C LEU A 108 11.17 8.45 16.63
N ASP A 109 11.26 7.27 17.21
CA ASP A 109 11.87 6.07 16.65
C ASP A 109 10.82 4.96 16.60
N ILE A 110 10.41 4.57 15.40
CA ILE A 110 9.34 3.59 15.15
C ILE A 110 10.00 2.36 14.52
N LEU A 111 10.08 1.30 15.31
CA LEU A 111 10.63 -0.01 14.98
C LEU A 111 9.73 -1.09 15.58
N PRO A 112 8.53 -1.34 15.01
CA PRO A 112 7.66 -2.40 15.48
C PRO A 112 8.33 -3.77 15.32
N GLU A 113 7.87 -4.73 16.12
CA GLU A 113 8.28 -6.13 15.97
C GLU A 113 7.88 -6.66 14.58
N GLU A 114 8.67 -7.59 14.05
CA GLU A 114 8.59 -8.05 12.67
C GLU A 114 7.18 -8.57 12.35
N PRO A 115 6.48 -8.01 11.33
CA PRO A 115 5.27 -8.64 10.84
C PRO A 115 5.63 -10.02 10.28
N GLU A 116 4.80 -11.03 10.54
CA GLU A 116 4.96 -12.34 9.90
C GLU A 116 5.05 -12.14 8.38
N PRO A 117 6.10 -12.67 7.72
CA PRO A 117 6.31 -12.40 6.31
C PRO A 117 5.15 -13.01 5.52
N ASP A 118 4.36 -12.17 4.85
CA ASP A 118 3.57 -12.62 3.71
C ASP A 118 4.55 -12.90 2.56
N ASP A 119 4.54 -14.12 2.03
CA ASP A 119 5.47 -14.60 1.00
C ASP A 119 5.35 -13.83 -0.34
N ASP A 120 4.40 -12.90 -0.49
CA ASP A 120 3.91 -12.37 -1.78
C ASP A 120 4.32 -10.91 -2.10
N ASP A 121 5.04 -10.16 -1.24
CA ASP A 121 5.15 -8.69 -1.38
C ASP A 121 6.57 -8.07 -1.30
N TRP A 122 7.63 -8.83 -1.60
CA TRP A 122 9.03 -8.39 -1.42
C TRP A 122 9.73 -7.81 -2.67
N ASP A 123 8.96 -7.28 -3.63
CA ASP A 123 9.52 -6.55 -4.78
C ASP A 123 9.82 -5.07 -4.47
N ASP A 124 9.54 -4.61 -3.25
CA ASP A 124 9.81 -3.25 -2.78
C ASP A 124 11.27 -3.07 -2.34
N ASP A 125 12.01 -2.21 -3.06
CA ASP A 125 13.42 -1.91 -2.77
C ASP A 125 13.61 -0.81 -1.71
N GLY A 126 12.51 -0.29 -1.14
CA GLY A 126 12.51 0.76 -0.13
C GLY A 126 12.62 2.17 -0.69
N SER A 127 12.87 2.33 -1.99
CA SER A 127 13.10 3.63 -2.59
C SER A 127 11.81 4.48 -2.69
N GLY A 128 11.93 5.77 -2.40
CA GLY A 128 10.83 6.73 -2.52
C GLY A 128 9.93 6.84 -1.30
N TRP A 129 9.91 5.85 -0.39
CA TRP A 129 9.13 5.91 0.85
C TRP A 129 9.47 7.12 1.71
N LEU A 130 10.77 7.37 1.96
CA LEU A 130 11.18 8.45 2.84
C LEU A 130 10.66 9.79 2.33
N ALA A 131 10.75 10.03 1.01
CA ALA A 131 10.26 11.26 0.39
C ALA A 131 8.74 11.46 0.56
N THR A 132 7.95 10.39 0.48
CA THR A 132 6.50 10.42 0.69
C THR A 132 6.12 10.59 2.17
N LEU A 133 6.95 10.09 3.09
CA LEU A 133 6.76 10.19 4.54
C LEU A 133 7.29 11.51 5.14
N THR A 134 8.24 12.18 4.49
CA THR A 134 8.80 13.48 4.94
C THR A 134 7.74 14.52 5.35
N PRO A 135 6.60 14.69 4.65
CA PRO A 135 5.56 15.64 5.03
C PRO A 135 4.99 15.42 6.44
N LEU A 136 5.01 14.19 6.97
CA LEU A 136 4.53 13.88 8.33
C LEU A 136 5.25 14.70 9.39
N ARG A 137 6.55 14.97 9.19
CA ARG A 137 7.31 15.80 10.12
C ARG A 137 6.70 17.19 10.23
N GLU A 138 6.42 17.80 9.09
CA GLU A 138 5.84 19.15 9.05
C GLU A 138 4.42 19.18 9.60
N ASP A 139 3.65 18.11 9.43
CA ASP A 139 2.31 17.98 9.98
C ASP A 139 2.35 17.90 11.52
N VAL A 140 3.23 17.07 12.09
CA VAL A 140 3.46 17.01 13.55
C VAL A 140 3.87 18.37 14.10
N LEU A 141 4.79 19.07 13.43
CA LEU A 141 5.21 20.40 13.84
C LEU A 141 4.08 21.44 13.74
N ARG A 142 3.06 21.23 12.90
CA ARG A 142 1.84 22.05 12.87
C ARG A 142 0.84 21.70 13.97
N GLY A 143 1.13 20.67 14.78
CA GLY A 143 0.24 20.15 15.81
C GLY A 143 -0.80 19.18 15.29
N ASP A 144 -0.59 18.60 14.11
CA ASP A 144 -1.38 17.49 13.60
C ASP A 144 -0.96 16.19 14.31
N LEU A 145 -1.90 15.57 15.01
CA LEU A 145 -1.65 14.37 15.81
C LEU A 145 -2.08 13.07 15.10
N ARG A 146 -2.49 13.14 13.83
CA ARG A 146 -2.99 11.97 13.08
C ARG A 146 -1.92 10.88 12.91
N LEU A 147 -0.63 11.25 12.80
CA LEU A 147 0.47 10.26 12.81
C LEU A 147 0.44 9.42 14.09
N PHE A 148 0.31 10.06 15.25
CA PHE A 148 0.28 9.36 16.54
C PHE A 148 -0.97 8.49 16.70
N TYR A 149 -2.09 8.88 16.07
CA TYR A 149 -3.26 8.02 15.99
C TYR A 149 -3.00 6.75 15.16
N LEU A 150 -2.25 6.85 14.05
CA LEU A 150 -1.84 5.66 13.28
C LEU A 150 -0.92 4.75 14.11
N LEU A 151 -0.01 5.32 14.91
CA LEU A 151 0.79 4.53 15.87
C LEU A 151 -0.08 3.82 16.90
N TRP A 152 -1.10 4.52 17.43
CA TRP A 152 -2.07 3.90 18.32
C TRP A 152 -2.87 2.77 17.64
N LEU A 153 -3.22 2.92 16.35
CA LEU A 153 -3.85 1.84 15.57
C LEU A 153 -2.94 0.63 15.39
N MET A 154 -1.61 0.80 15.35
CA MET A 154 -0.67 -0.34 15.34
C MET A 154 -0.85 -1.16 16.63
N ALA A 155 -0.95 -0.51 17.79
CA ALA A 155 -1.21 -1.20 19.06
C ALA A 155 -2.59 -1.87 19.10
N VAL A 156 -3.62 -1.26 18.51
CA VAL A 156 -4.95 -1.87 18.38
C VAL A 156 -4.90 -3.12 17.50
N GLN A 157 -4.20 -3.07 16.37
CA GLN A 157 -4.03 -4.20 15.46
C GLN A 157 -3.22 -5.33 16.11
N ALA A 158 -2.22 -5.00 16.91
CA ALA A 158 -1.44 -5.96 17.71
C ALA A 158 -2.19 -6.48 18.95
N GLU A 159 -3.46 -6.11 19.14
CA GLU A 159 -4.29 -6.47 20.29
C GLU A 159 -3.70 -6.03 21.65
N ALA A 160 -2.78 -5.07 21.66
CA ALA A 160 -2.17 -4.50 22.87
C ALA A 160 -3.12 -3.54 23.62
N VAL A 161 -4.23 -3.14 23.00
CA VAL A 161 -5.23 -2.21 23.55
C VAL A 161 -6.58 -2.91 23.70
N GLY A 162 -7.16 -2.82 24.91
CA GLY A 162 -8.45 -3.43 25.23
C GLY A 162 -9.64 -2.83 24.45
N PRO A 163 -10.71 -3.62 24.20
CA PRO A 163 -11.86 -3.21 23.37
C PRO A 163 -12.65 -2.01 23.94
N GLU A 164 -12.62 -1.79 25.25
CA GLU A 164 -13.30 -0.71 25.95
C GLU A 164 -12.54 0.63 25.94
N VAL A 165 -11.26 0.62 25.51
CA VAL A 165 -10.44 1.83 25.48
C VAL A 165 -10.99 2.81 24.46
N VAL A 166 -11.15 4.06 24.87
CA VAL A 166 -11.60 5.16 24.01
C VAL A 166 -10.41 5.69 23.22
N ALA A 167 -10.59 5.89 21.92
CA ALA A 167 -9.54 6.40 21.04
C ALA A 167 -9.10 7.82 21.46
N PRO A 168 -7.81 8.17 21.28
CA PRO A 168 -7.27 9.46 21.70
C PRO A 168 -7.79 10.65 20.87
N LEU A 169 -8.30 10.39 19.66
CA LEU A 169 -9.00 11.36 18.82
C LEU A 169 -10.34 10.80 18.35
N ALA A 170 -11.26 11.70 17.98
CA ALA A 170 -12.54 11.29 17.41
C ALA A 170 -12.42 10.62 16.04
N GLY A 171 -11.37 10.94 15.27
CA GLY A 171 -11.10 10.41 13.93
C GLY A 171 -9.84 10.99 13.33
N ILE A 172 -9.47 10.48 12.14
CA ILE A 172 -8.25 10.89 11.40
C ILE A 172 -8.54 11.43 10.00
N GLY A 173 -9.81 11.49 9.59
CA GLY A 173 -10.20 11.92 8.25
C GLY A 173 -10.03 13.43 8.01
N PRO A 174 -9.84 13.87 6.76
CA PRO A 174 -9.52 13.05 5.59
C PRO A 174 -8.07 12.55 5.64
N MET A 175 -7.78 11.37 5.08
CA MET A 175 -6.40 10.91 4.89
C MET A 175 -5.67 11.78 3.85
N ASN A 176 -4.35 11.90 3.98
CA ASN A 176 -3.48 12.50 2.98
C ASN A 176 -2.44 11.46 2.52
N ASP A 177 -1.75 11.73 1.41
CA ASP A 177 -0.79 10.81 0.80
C ASP A 177 0.29 10.32 1.80
N ALA A 178 0.73 11.18 2.72
CA ALA A 178 1.75 10.84 3.70
C ALA A 178 1.23 9.90 4.81
N LEU A 179 -0.01 10.10 5.27
CA LEU A 179 -0.67 9.21 6.23
C LEU A 179 -1.04 7.86 5.60
N GLU A 180 -1.46 7.87 4.33
CA GLU A 180 -1.72 6.64 3.57
C GLU A 180 -0.42 5.86 3.36
N ALA A 181 0.66 6.54 2.99
CA ALA A 181 1.98 5.94 2.86
C ALA A 181 2.47 5.36 4.19
N PHE A 182 2.25 6.05 5.31
CA PHE A 182 2.58 5.51 6.63
C PHE A 182 1.83 4.21 6.92
N ALA A 183 0.52 4.19 6.70
CA ALA A 183 -0.31 3.01 6.92
C ALA A 183 0.12 1.83 6.04
N GLN A 184 0.45 2.09 4.77
CA GLN A 184 0.94 1.06 3.87
C GLN A 184 2.33 0.56 4.29
N PHE A 185 3.27 1.47 4.57
CA PHE A 185 4.64 1.12 4.95
C PHE A 185 4.67 0.27 6.22
N PHE A 186 3.82 0.53 7.21
CA PHE A 186 3.75 -0.28 8.43
C PHE A 186 2.69 -1.41 8.39
N CYS A 187 2.12 -1.73 7.22
CA CYS A 187 1.11 -2.79 7.06
C CYS A 187 -0.07 -2.68 8.04
N LEU A 188 -0.57 -1.46 8.25
CA LEU A 188 -1.82 -1.26 8.98
C LEU A 188 -3.00 -1.84 8.20
N ASP A 189 -3.96 -2.43 8.91
CA ASP A 189 -5.21 -2.92 8.35
C ASP A 189 -5.97 -1.76 7.70
N ALA A 190 -6.06 -1.81 6.37
CA ALA A 190 -6.71 -0.78 5.58
C ALA A 190 -8.17 -0.55 5.97
N ASP A 191 -8.90 -1.58 6.42
CA ASP A 191 -10.29 -1.43 6.87
C ASP A 191 -10.36 -0.74 8.24
N LEU A 192 -9.36 -0.96 9.12
CA LEU A 192 -9.24 -0.28 10.42
C LEU A 192 -8.90 1.21 10.24
N VAL A 193 -7.95 1.50 9.36
CA VAL A 193 -7.61 2.88 8.99
C VAL A 193 -8.81 3.59 8.35
N ALA A 194 -9.53 2.92 7.45
CA ALA A 194 -10.74 3.46 6.84
C ALA A 194 -11.82 3.77 7.89
N ALA A 195 -12.04 2.88 8.87
CA ALA A 195 -13.00 3.11 9.96
C ALA A 195 -12.65 4.37 10.78
N ALA A 196 -11.38 4.58 11.09
CA ALA A 196 -10.92 5.79 11.79
C ALA A 196 -11.03 7.06 10.92
N ALA A 197 -10.83 6.92 9.60
CA ALA A 197 -10.87 8.03 8.65
C ALA A 197 -12.29 8.49 8.27
N GLU A 198 -13.34 7.72 8.58
CA GLU A 198 -14.73 8.16 8.38
C GLU A 198 -15.10 9.39 9.22
N ARG A 199 -14.42 9.56 10.36
CA ARG A 199 -14.62 10.68 11.27
C ARG A 199 -13.55 11.73 11.01
N PRO A 200 -13.91 13.02 10.91
CA PRO A 200 -12.93 14.07 10.69
C PRO A 200 -12.02 14.22 11.91
N ALA A 201 -10.74 14.42 11.67
CA ALA A 201 -9.83 14.90 12.69
C ALA A 201 -10.20 16.34 13.04
N GLU A 202 -10.33 16.62 14.34
CA GLU A 202 -10.34 18.00 14.82
C GLU A 202 -8.91 18.57 14.72
N THR A 203 -8.45 18.83 13.51
CA THR A 203 -7.13 19.43 13.32
C THR A 203 -7.16 20.87 13.83
N ALA A 204 -6.12 21.26 14.57
CA ALA A 204 -5.98 22.64 15.05
C ALA A 204 -5.85 23.66 13.88
N SER A 205 -5.62 23.18 12.65
CA SER A 205 -5.44 23.96 11.44
C SER A 205 -6.75 24.55 10.88
N ASP A 206 -7.88 23.84 11.04
CA ASP A 206 -9.20 24.30 10.57
C ASP A 206 -9.86 25.33 11.49
N ARG A 207 -9.30 25.54 12.68
CA ARG A 207 -9.60 26.74 13.46
C ARG A 207 -8.87 27.91 12.81
N ALA A 208 -9.47 28.48 11.78
CA ALA A 208 -9.23 29.86 11.40
C ALA A 208 -9.29 30.67 12.70
N MET A 209 -8.12 31.04 13.22
CA MET A 209 -8.07 31.77 14.47
C MET A 209 -8.88 33.03 14.25
N ALA A 210 -10.01 33.16 14.96
CA ALA A 210 -10.70 34.43 15.00
C ALA A 210 -9.64 35.46 15.41
N SER A 211 -9.44 36.52 14.61
CA SER A 211 -8.41 37.54 14.85
C SER A 211 -8.39 38.03 16.30
N ASP A 212 -9.55 37.99 16.96
CA ASP A 212 -9.77 38.31 18.37
C ASP A 212 -9.05 37.36 19.36
N ALA A 213 -8.99 36.05 19.07
CA ALA A 213 -8.27 35.08 19.91
C ALA A 213 -6.75 35.30 19.87
N VAL A 214 -6.21 35.64 18.69
CA VAL A 214 -4.80 36.00 18.51
C VAL A 214 -4.48 37.30 19.25
N GLN A 215 -5.36 38.29 19.17
CA GLN A 215 -5.19 39.55 19.90
C GLN A 215 -5.22 39.35 21.43
N ARG A 216 -6.15 38.54 21.94
CA ARG A 216 -6.22 38.18 23.37
C ARG A 216 -4.96 37.44 23.83
N PHE A 217 -4.45 36.50 23.04
CA PHE A 217 -3.19 35.83 23.31
C PHE A 217 -2.02 36.81 23.35
N ALA A 218 -1.88 37.66 22.33
CA ALA A 218 -0.80 38.64 22.25
C ALA A 218 -0.86 39.66 23.40
N ALA A 219 -2.06 40.05 23.84
CA ALA A 219 -2.24 40.95 24.97
C ALA A 219 -1.85 40.31 26.31
N ALA A 220 -2.09 39.01 26.47
CA ALA A 220 -1.79 38.26 27.69
C ALA A 220 -0.29 37.94 27.88
N LEU A 221 0.54 38.06 26.84
CA LEU A 221 1.97 37.82 26.94
C LEU A 221 2.69 38.90 27.77
N PRO A 222 3.58 38.52 28.71
CA PRO A 222 4.47 39.46 29.40
C PRO A 222 5.38 40.23 28.44
N ASP A 223 5.78 41.45 28.81
CA ASP A 223 6.63 42.29 27.96
C ASP A 223 8.04 41.71 27.74
N SER A 224 8.56 40.94 28.72
CA SER A 224 9.80 40.18 28.59
C SER A 224 9.69 39.10 27.51
N GLU A 225 8.58 38.36 27.46
CA GLU A 225 8.31 37.37 26.43
C GLU A 225 8.14 38.01 25.05
N LYS A 226 7.40 39.13 24.96
CA LYS A 226 7.26 39.88 23.70
C LYS A 226 8.62 40.34 23.17
N THR A 227 9.50 40.84 24.05
CA THR A 227 10.86 41.28 23.69
C THR A 227 11.70 40.11 23.18
N MET A 228 11.66 38.97 23.87
CA MET A 228 12.34 37.75 23.44
C MET A 228 11.83 37.27 22.07
N ILE A 229 10.51 37.25 21.87
CA ILE A 229 9.89 36.86 20.61
C ILE A 229 10.34 37.77 19.45
N LEU A 230 10.33 39.09 19.66
CA LEU A 230 10.76 40.05 18.65
C LEU A 230 12.26 39.90 18.32
N THR A 231 13.09 39.62 19.32
CA THR A 231 14.52 39.38 19.14
C THR A 231 14.77 38.14 18.28
N ARG A 232 14.12 37.01 18.61
CA ARG A 232 14.24 35.75 17.86
C ARG A 232 13.70 35.86 16.44
N LEU A 233 12.67 36.68 16.22
CA LEU A 233 12.14 36.96 14.89
C LEU A 233 13.16 37.73 14.03
N ILE A 234 13.88 38.70 14.62
CA ILE A 234 14.94 39.45 13.92
C ILE A 234 16.15 38.55 13.62
N GLU A 235 16.48 37.63 14.53
CA GLU A 235 17.57 36.65 14.36
C GLU A 235 17.25 35.56 13.32
N GLY A 236 16.00 35.50 12.83
CA GLY A 236 15.61 34.61 11.73
C GLY A 236 15.28 33.18 12.15
N ASP A 237 14.84 32.94 13.38
CA ASP A 237 14.40 31.61 13.83
C ASP A 237 13.23 31.09 12.97
N PRO A 238 13.43 30.03 12.17
CA PRO A 238 12.44 29.55 11.20
C PRO A 238 11.18 28.96 11.86
N HIS A 239 11.22 28.66 13.16
CA HIS A 239 10.12 28.04 13.88
C HIS A 239 9.32 29.00 14.76
N MET A 240 9.75 30.25 14.92
CA MET A 240 9.13 31.22 15.84
C MET A 240 7.64 31.47 15.52
N ALA A 241 7.30 31.68 14.24
CA ALA A 241 5.92 31.92 13.83
C ALA A 241 5.00 30.73 14.13
N ARG A 242 5.55 29.51 14.05
CA ARG A 242 4.85 28.24 14.30
C ARG A 242 4.64 28.00 15.79
N GLU A 243 5.67 28.22 16.60
CA GLU A 243 5.63 28.15 18.07
C GLU A 243 4.52 29.05 18.64
N LEU A 244 4.42 30.30 18.17
CA LEU A 244 3.39 31.25 18.61
C LEU A 244 1.99 30.80 18.23
N ARG A 245 1.82 30.28 17.00
CA ARG A 245 0.53 29.80 16.53
C ARG A 245 0.05 28.61 17.37
N GLN A 246 0.93 27.67 17.71
CA GLN A 246 0.61 26.54 18.58
C GLN A 246 0.21 27.01 19.99
N ARG A 247 0.97 27.94 20.60
CA ARG A 247 0.64 28.52 21.91
C ARG A 247 -0.72 29.24 21.92
N ALA A 248 -1.06 29.93 20.84
CA ALA A 248 -2.37 30.57 20.70
C ALA A 248 -3.52 29.54 20.56
N LEU A 249 -3.27 28.46 19.82
CA LEU A 249 -4.25 27.38 19.61
C LEU A 249 -4.47 26.54 20.87
N SER A 250 -3.43 26.24 21.66
CA SER A 250 -3.55 25.47 22.91
C SER A 250 -4.43 26.18 23.94
N LEU A 251 -4.33 27.51 24.04
CA LEU A 251 -5.20 28.33 24.90
C LEU A 251 -6.65 28.38 24.41
N SER A 252 -6.89 28.21 23.11
CA SER A 252 -8.24 28.16 22.53
C SER A 252 -8.85 26.75 22.51
N ALA A 253 -8.05 25.70 22.72
CA ALA A 253 -8.47 24.30 22.64
C ALA A 253 -9.34 23.86 23.83
N ALA A 254 -9.21 24.51 24.99
CA ALA A 254 -9.94 24.20 26.21
C ALA A 254 -11.49 24.34 26.12
N ALA A 255 -12.01 24.96 25.05
CA ALA A 255 -13.44 25.26 24.91
C ALA A 255 -14.23 24.32 23.97
N ALA A 256 -13.57 23.41 23.22
CA ALA A 256 -14.20 22.71 22.08
C ALA A 256 -14.37 21.19 22.25
N ALA A 257 -13.90 20.59 23.35
CA ALA A 257 -13.87 19.13 23.55
C ALA A 257 -15.25 18.44 23.73
N THR A 258 -16.35 19.08 23.33
CA THR A 258 -17.72 18.65 23.63
C THR A 258 -18.56 18.26 22.42
N ALA A 259 -18.02 18.31 21.19
CA ALA A 259 -18.83 18.15 19.98
C ALA A 259 -18.91 16.72 19.41
N ASN A 260 -17.89 15.87 19.57
CA ASN A 260 -17.91 14.48 19.05
C ASN A 260 -17.18 13.52 20.00
N PRO A 261 -17.87 12.54 20.62
CA PRO A 261 -17.22 11.54 21.45
C PRO A 261 -16.35 10.62 20.59
N ALA A 262 -15.13 10.36 21.04
CA ALA A 262 -14.23 9.43 20.39
C ALA A 262 -14.75 7.99 20.48
N PRO A 263 -14.54 7.16 19.43
CA PRO A 263 -15.01 5.77 19.43
C PRO A 263 -14.20 4.93 20.40
N THR A 264 -14.77 3.82 20.86
CA THR A 264 -13.98 2.76 21.50
C THR A 264 -13.27 1.90 20.47
N VAL A 265 -12.25 1.13 20.89
CA VAL A 265 -11.59 0.12 20.06
C VAL A 265 -12.61 -0.87 19.48
N ALA A 266 -13.56 -1.35 20.29
CA ALA A 266 -14.60 -2.26 19.84
C ALA A 266 -15.48 -1.66 18.72
N GLU A 267 -15.82 -0.37 18.82
CA GLU A 267 -16.57 0.32 17.78
C GLU A 267 -15.77 0.44 16.48
N LEU A 268 -14.47 0.76 16.57
CA LEU A 268 -13.58 0.83 15.41
C LEU A 268 -13.42 -0.54 14.74
N GLN A 269 -13.17 -1.59 15.51
CA GLN A 269 -13.03 -2.96 14.99
C GLN A 269 -14.33 -3.46 14.35
N ALA A 270 -15.49 -3.20 14.99
CA ALA A 270 -16.79 -3.53 14.41
C ALA A 270 -17.04 -2.79 13.10
N ARG A 271 -16.66 -1.51 13.02
CA ARG A 271 -16.78 -0.73 11.80
C ARG A 271 -15.82 -1.21 10.71
N ALA A 272 -14.59 -1.54 11.05
CA ALA A 272 -13.61 -2.14 10.14
C ALA A 272 -14.12 -3.47 9.57
N GLY A 273 -14.70 -4.34 10.41
CA GLY A 273 -15.33 -5.59 9.96
C GLY A 273 -16.47 -5.36 8.97
N ALA A 274 -17.31 -4.35 9.18
CA ALA A 274 -18.37 -3.98 8.24
C ALA A 274 -17.80 -3.46 6.89
N ILE A 275 -16.71 -2.70 6.92
CA ILE A 275 -16.01 -2.23 5.73
C ILE A 275 -15.42 -3.42 4.96
N ARG A 276 -14.75 -4.34 5.66
CA ARG A 276 -14.19 -5.58 5.10
C ARG A 276 -15.24 -6.43 4.39
N ASP A 277 -16.39 -6.63 5.03
CA ASP A 277 -17.51 -7.38 4.47
C ASP A 277 -18.05 -6.74 3.19
N MET A 278 -18.16 -5.42 3.17
CA MET A 278 -18.61 -4.68 1.99
C MET A 278 -17.58 -4.76 0.85
N ARG A 279 -16.28 -4.68 1.16
CA ARG A 279 -15.19 -4.83 0.18
C ARG A 279 -15.20 -6.22 -0.45
N ARG A 280 -15.28 -7.27 0.36
CA ARG A 280 -15.37 -8.67 -0.10
C ARG A 280 -16.56 -8.90 -1.03
N ARG A 281 -17.76 -8.43 -0.65
CA ARG A 281 -18.97 -8.56 -1.49
C ARG A 281 -18.79 -7.89 -2.86
N LYS A 282 -18.24 -6.67 -2.89
CA LYS A 282 -17.98 -5.95 -4.15
C LYS A 282 -16.97 -6.68 -5.03
N GLU A 283 -15.94 -7.28 -4.43
CA GLU A 283 -14.95 -8.06 -5.17
C GLU A 283 -15.54 -9.35 -5.75
N GLU A 284 -16.32 -10.09 -4.97
CA GLU A 284 -17.05 -11.28 -5.44
C GLU A 284 -17.99 -10.94 -6.60
N GLU A 285 -18.73 -9.83 -6.50
CA GLU A 285 -19.59 -9.33 -7.58
C GLU A 285 -18.78 -8.98 -8.84
N ARG A 286 -17.62 -8.33 -8.68
CA ARG A 286 -16.71 -7.98 -9.79
C ARG A 286 -16.19 -9.23 -10.49
N LEU A 287 -15.69 -10.20 -9.73
CA LEU A 287 -15.19 -11.47 -10.26
C LEU A 287 -16.30 -12.27 -10.95
N ALA A 288 -17.49 -12.32 -10.38
CA ALA A 288 -18.65 -12.96 -10.99
C ALA A 288 -19.08 -12.27 -12.30
N ALA A 289 -19.06 -10.94 -12.33
CA ALA A 289 -19.36 -10.16 -13.53
C ALA A 289 -18.31 -10.39 -14.62
N GLU A 290 -17.03 -10.46 -14.27
CA GLU A 290 -15.95 -10.75 -15.22
C GLU A 290 -16.05 -12.17 -15.79
N ARG A 291 -16.33 -13.18 -14.95
CA ARG A 291 -16.58 -14.55 -15.39
C ARG A 291 -17.74 -14.63 -16.37
N LYS A 292 -18.89 -14.00 -16.03
CA LYS A 292 -20.05 -13.93 -16.94
C LYS A 292 -19.72 -13.24 -18.26
N ARG A 293 -18.88 -12.19 -18.24
CA ARG A 293 -18.42 -11.51 -19.47
C ARG A 293 -17.58 -12.44 -20.34
N LYS A 294 -16.60 -13.14 -19.74
CA LYS A 294 -15.76 -14.12 -20.46
C LYS A 294 -16.59 -15.26 -21.04
N GLU A 295 -17.48 -15.85 -20.25
CA GLU A 295 -18.39 -16.90 -20.73
C GLU A 295 -19.29 -16.43 -21.88
N ALA A 296 -19.82 -15.21 -21.80
CA ALA A 296 -20.64 -14.63 -22.87
C ALA A 296 -19.84 -14.36 -24.14
N GLU A 297 -18.58 -13.91 -24.01
CA GLU A 297 -17.67 -13.71 -25.13
C GLU A 297 -17.28 -15.03 -25.78
N GLU A 298 -16.91 -16.05 -25.00
CA GLU A 298 -16.62 -17.40 -25.48
C GLU A 298 -17.83 -18.03 -26.17
N ALA A 299 -19.03 -17.87 -25.59
CA ALA A 299 -20.27 -18.35 -26.20
C ALA A 299 -20.57 -17.64 -27.53
N ARG A 300 -20.33 -16.32 -27.62
CA ARG A 300 -20.46 -15.55 -28.87
C ARG A 300 -19.43 -15.99 -29.91
N ALA A 301 -18.16 -16.11 -29.53
CA ALA A 301 -17.08 -16.57 -30.41
C ALA A 301 -17.36 -17.98 -30.93
N ARG A 302 -17.81 -18.89 -30.05
CA ARG A 302 -18.26 -20.23 -30.43
C ARG A 302 -19.44 -20.16 -31.41
N ARG A 303 -20.44 -19.32 -31.15
CA ARG A 303 -21.59 -19.18 -32.07
C ARG A 303 -21.17 -18.67 -33.44
N THR A 304 -20.31 -17.66 -33.50
CA THR A 304 -19.78 -17.13 -34.76
C THR A 304 -18.97 -18.19 -35.51
N ARG A 305 -18.13 -18.97 -34.82
CA ARG A 305 -17.38 -20.09 -35.41
C ARG A 305 -18.31 -21.14 -36.01
N LEU A 306 -19.32 -21.57 -35.24
CA LEU A 306 -20.30 -22.56 -35.73
C LEU A 306 -21.08 -22.02 -36.93
N ASN A 307 -21.48 -20.74 -36.93
CA ASN A 307 -22.17 -20.12 -38.06
C ASN A 307 -21.28 -20.07 -39.31
N ALA A 308 -20.01 -19.69 -39.18
CA ALA A 308 -19.06 -19.70 -40.30
C ALA A 308 -18.88 -21.12 -40.88
N ILE A 309 -18.88 -22.14 -40.02
CA ILE A 309 -18.81 -23.55 -40.43
C ILE A 309 -20.07 -23.97 -41.21
N ILE A 310 -21.25 -23.53 -40.74
CA ILE A 310 -22.52 -23.74 -41.45
C ILE A 310 -22.51 -23.08 -42.83
N GLU A 311 -22.00 -21.84 -42.94
CA GLU A 311 -21.91 -21.10 -44.21
C GLU A 311 -20.95 -21.76 -45.22
N GLN A 312 -19.85 -22.34 -44.75
CA GLN A 312 -18.90 -23.08 -45.60
C GLN A 312 -19.44 -24.46 -46.04
N GLY A 313 -20.36 -25.05 -45.28
CA GLY A 313 -21.04 -26.30 -45.65
C GLY A 313 -20.07 -27.45 -45.93
N ASP A 314 -20.19 -28.06 -47.11
CA ASP A 314 -19.38 -29.23 -47.49
C ASP A 314 -17.89 -28.91 -47.75
N SER A 315 -17.50 -27.64 -47.90
CA SER A 315 -16.11 -27.26 -48.20
C SER A 315 -15.14 -27.46 -47.03
N ILE A 316 -15.64 -27.76 -45.83
CA ILE A 316 -14.82 -28.00 -44.63
C ILE A 316 -14.23 -29.41 -44.62
N TRP A 317 -14.88 -30.39 -45.23
CA TRP A 317 -14.38 -31.76 -45.25
C TRP A 317 -13.02 -31.89 -45.95
N PRO A 318 -12.78 -31.27 -47.12
CA PRO A 318 -11.45 -31.21 -47.72
C PRO A 318 -10.41 -30.47 -46.87
N GLU A 319 -10.80 -29.42 -46.13
CA GLU A 319 -9.88 -28.70 -45.23
C GLU A 319 -9.42 -29.58 -44.06
N ILE A 320 -10.33 -30.39 -43.50
CA ILE A 320 -10.02 -31.39 -42.47
C ILE A 320 -9.02 -32.40 -43.02
N GLU A 321 -9.25 -32.94 -44.22
CA GLU A 321 -8.30 -33.88 -44.85
C GLU A 321 -6.93 -33.24 -45.08
N PHE A 322 -6.90 -31.99 -45.57
CA PHE A 322 -5.65 -31.25 -45.76
C PHE A 322 -4.86 -31.07 -44.45
N GLU A 323 -5.52 -30.67 -43.35
CA GLU A 323 -4.85 -30.50 -42.06
C GLU A 323 -4.34 -31.84 -41.47
N ILE A 324 -5.04 -32.95 -41.76
CA ILE A 324 -4.59 -34.31 -41.38
C ILE A 324 -3.42 -34.78 -42.27
N GLU A 325 -3.33 -34.33 -43.51
CA GLU A 325 -2.22 -34.66 -44.42
C GLU A 325 -0.91 -33.95 -44.08
N ARG A 326 -0.98 -32.76 -43.46
CA ARG A 326 0.20 -31.99 -43.04
C ARG A 326 1.06 -32.70 -41.99
N ARG A 327 0.55 -33.73 -41.30
CA ARG A 327 1.24 -34.54 -40.28
C ARG A 327 1.91 -33.72 -39.16
N LYS A 328 1.34 -32.56 -38.82
CA LYS A 328 1.81 -31.68 -37.72
C LYS A 328 0.86 -31.76 -36.54
N ALA A 329 1.39 -31.62 -35.32
CA ALA A 329 0.59 -31.63 -34.09
C ALA A 329 -0.53 -30.57 -34.14
N SER A 330 -0.21 -29.35 -34.57
CA SER A 330 -1.18 -28.26 -34.73
C SER A 330 -2.25 -28.53 -35.80
N GLY A 331 -1.93 -29.30 -36.84
CA GLY A 331 -2.89 -29.70 -37.88
C GLY A 331 -3.88 -30.74 -37.37
N TYR A 332 -3.41 -31.72 -36.59
CA TYR A 332 -4.28 -32.69 -35.93
C TYR A 332 -5.20 -32.02 -34.89
N ASP A 333 -4.72 -31.03 -34.14
CA ASP A 333 -5.56 -30.25 -33.23
C ASP A 333 -6.66 -29.48 -33.96
N ARG A 334 -6.33 -28.84 -35.08
CA ARG A 334 -7.28 -28.10 -35.91
C ARG A 334 -8.34 -29.02 -36.52
N ALA A 335 -7.92 -30.16 -37.08
CA ALA A 335 -8.83 -31.16 -37.64
C ALA A 335 -9.79 -31.72 -36.58
N ALA A 336 -9.28 -32.04 -35.38
CA ALA A 336 -10.12 -32.51 -34.27
C ALA A 336 -11.14 -31.44 -33.80
N SER A 337 -10.74 -30.17 -33.73
CA SER A 337 -11.64 -29.06 -33.39
C SER A 337 -12.77 -28.91 -34.43
N LEU A 338 -12.44 -28.94 -35.72
CA LEU A 338 -13.43 -28.82 -36.81
C LEU A 338 -14.43 -29.99 -36.79
N LEU A 339 -13.96 -31.23 -36.55
CA LEU A 339 -14.82 -32.40 -36.43
C LEU A 339 -15.77 -32.30 -35.21
N MET A 340 -15.32 -31.73 -34.08
CA MET A 340 -16.16 -31.48 -32.92
C MET A 340 -17.23 -30.41 -33.17
N ASP A 341 -16.86 -29.35 -33.88
CA ASP A 341 -17.80 -28.30 -34.28
C ASP A 341 -18.85 -28.84 -35.27
N LEU A 342 -18.44 -29.64 -36.26
CA LEU A 342 -19.35 -30.33 -37.19
C LEU A 342 -20.28 -31.31 -36.49
N LYS A 343 -19.81 -32.07 -35.49
CA LYS A 343 -20.66 -32.92 -34.63
C LYS A 343 -21.76 -32.11 -33.95
N THR A 344 -21.38 -30.95 -33.41
CA THR A 344 -22.30 -30.04 -32.70
C THR A 344 -23.36 -29.49 -33.67
N ILE A 345 -23.00 -29.19 -34.91
CA ILE A 345 -23.91 -28.72 -35.96
C ILE A 345 -24.84 -29.85 -36.42
N ALA A 346 -24.29 -31.04 -36.71
CA ALA A 346 -25.08 -32.20 -37.14
C ALA A 346 -26.13 -32.62 -36.10
N ALA A 347 -25.76 -32.57 -34.81
CA ALA A 347 -26.70 -32.83 -33.71
C ALA A 347 -27.85 -31.80 -33.64
N LYS A 348 -27.61 -30.54 -34.02
CA LYS A 348 -28.65 -29.50 -34.08
C LYS A 348 -29.54 -29.59 -35.31
N ASN A 349 -28.99 -29.98 -36.45
CA ASN A 349 -29.71 -30.06 -37.73
C ASN A 349 -30.42 -31.40 -37.94
N GLY A 350 -30.11 -32.43 -37.15
CA GLY A 350 -30.66 -33.78 -37.31
C GLY A 350 -29.86 -34.67 -38.27
N ASP A 351 -28.73 -34.17 -38.80
CA ASP A 351 -27.90 -34.85 -39.82
C ASP A 351 -26.82 -35.76 -39.21
N THR A 352 -27.00 -36.20 -37.96
CA THR A 352 -26.01 -37.00 -37.22
C THR A 352 -25.59 -38.27 -37.98
N ALA A 353 -26.50 -38.89 -38.74
CA ALA A 353 -26.20 -40.09 -39.52
C ALA A 353 -25.24 -39.83 -40.70
N ASP A 354 -25.37 -38.69 -41.38
CA ASP A 354 -24.45 -38.33 -42.47
C ASP A 354 -23.07 -37.98 -41.93
N PHE A 355 -23.03 -37.23 -40.82
CA PHE A 355 -21.80 -36.91 -40.11
C PHE A 355 -21.04 -38.18 -39.68
N THR A 356 -21.71 -39.16 -39.05
CA THR A 356 -21.07 -40.41 -38.62
C THR A 356 -20.51 -41.19 -39.82
N ARG A 357 -21.23 -41.25 -40.94
CA ARG A 357 -20.75 -41.91 -42.16
C ARG A 357 -19.47 -41.26 -42.71
N ARG A 358 -19.43 -39.93 -42.76
CA ARG A 358 -18.25 -39.18 -43.24
C ARG A 358 -17.07 -39.28 -42.28
N LEU A 359 -17.34 -39.25 -40.97
CA LEU A 359 -16.34 -39.48 -39.93
C LEU A 359 -15.70 -40.87 -40.05
N HIS A 360 -16.52 -41.92 -40.22
CA HIS A 360 -16.03 -43.29 -40.48
C HIS A 360 -15.09 -43.35 -41.69
N SER A 361 -15.46 -42.70 -42.81
CA SER A 361 -14.60 -42.67 -44.00
C SER A 361 -13.24 -42.01 -43.74
N ILE A 362 -13.18 -40.96 -42.90
CA ILE A 362 -11.92 -40.32 -42.49
C ILE A 362 -11.09 -41.26 -41.61
N PHE A 363 -11.72 -41.97 -40.67
CA PHE A 363 -11.06 -42.97 -39.84
C PHE A 363 -10.42 -44.09 -40.69
N GLU A 364 -11.14 -44.62 -41.69
CA GLU A 364 -10.63 -45.65 -42.58
C GLU A 364 -9.42 -45.14 -43.41
N ARG A 365 -9.52 -43.94 -44.01
CA ARG A 365 -8.46 -43.36 -44.84
C ARG A 365 -7.19 -42.98 -44.07
N HIS A 366 -7.31 -42.70 -42.78
CA HIS A 366 -6.20 -42.24 -41.94
C HIS A 366 -5.86 -43.19 -40.80
N ALA A 367 -6.33 -44.44 -40.85
CA ALA A 367 -6.07 -45.48 -39.85
C ALA A 367 -4.58 -45.70 -39.55
N GLN A 368 -3.71 -45.53 -40.56
CA GLN A 368 -2.24 -45.67 -40.42
C GLN A 368 -1.56 -44.49 -39.69
N LYS A 369 -2.29 -43.41 -39.38
CA LYS A 369 -1.75 -42.23 -38.67
C LYS A 369 -2.03 -42.32 -37.17
N GLU A 370 -1.31 -43.19 -36.46
CA GLU A 370 -1.54 -43.51 -35.04
C GLU A 370 -1.62 -42.28 -34.11
N ARG A 371 -0.79 -41.26 -34.34
CA ARG A 371 -0.80 -40.01 -33.54
C ARG A 371 -2.06 -39.17 -33.72
N PHE A 372 -2.70 -39.24 -34.89
CA PHE A 372 -3.97 -38.56 -35.15
C PHE A 372 -5.12 -39.31 -34.48
N ILE A 373 -5.14 -40.64 -34.60
CA ILE A 373 -6.13 -41.50 -33.94
C ILE A 373 -6.07 -41.38 -32.41
N ALA A 374 -4.86 -41.36 -31.83
CA ALA A 374 -4.67 -41.13 -30.40
C ALA A 374 -5.25 -39.77 -29.94
N ARG A 375 -5.11 -38.72 -30.76
CA ARG A 375 -5.63 -37.38 -30.47
C ARG A 375 -7.15 -37.34 -30.53
N LEU A 376 -7.76 -37.98 -31.53
CA LEU A 376 -9.22 -38.13 -31.62
C LEU A 376 -9.78 -38.97 -30.46
N ASN A 377 -9.11 -40.04 -30.05
CA ASN A 377 -9.51 -40.83 -28.88
C ASN A 377 -9.45 -40.00 -27.59
N ALA A 378 -8.47 -39.10 -27.44
CA ALA A 378 -8.40 -38.16 -26.32
C ALA A 378 -9.58 -37.16 -26.29
N PHE A 379 -10.20 -36.87 -27.44
CA PHE A 379 -11.43 -36.09 -27.54
C PHE A 379 -12.72 -36.92 -27.37
N GLY A 380 -12.63 -38.19 -26.96
CA GLY A 380 -13.79 -39.04 -26.66
C GLY A 380 -14.44 -39.69 -27.89
N TRP A 381 -13.72 -39.81 -29.00
CA TRP A 381 -14.19 -40.48 -30.23
C TRP A 381 -13.98 -42.01 -30.22
N SER A 382 -13.56 -42.60 -29.10
CA SER A 382 -13.12 -44.00 -28.95
C SER A 382 -14.18 -45.08 -29.21
N GLY A 383 -15.46 -44.70 -29.33
CA GLY A 383 -16.58 -45.62 -29.61
C GLY A 383 -17.35 -45.30 -30.89
N ALA A 384 -16.83 -44.42 -31.74
CA ALA A 384 -17.47 -44.04 -33.00
C ALA A 384 -17.02 -44.91 -34.18
N LEU A 385 -16.45 -46.09 -33.95
CA LEU A 385 -16.09 -47.08 -34.97
C LEU A 385 -17.10 -48.23 -34.96
#